data_AF-A0A8X6MWG1-F1
#
_entry.id   AF-A0A8X6MWG1-F1
#
_cell.length_a   1.000
_cell.length_b   1.000
_cell.length_c   1.000
_cell.angle_alpha   90.00
_cell.angle_beta   90.00
_cell.angle_gamma   90.00
#
_symmetry.space_group_name_H-M   'P 1'
#
loop_
_entity.id
_entity.type
_entity.pdbx_description
1 polymer ?
#
loop_
_entity_poly.entity_id
_entity_poly.type
_entity_poly.pdbx_seq_one_letter_code
_entity_poly.pdbx_strand_id
1 'polypeptide(L)'
;MYINEAKFAQNGRCGYVLKPKYLIDNVPYDPSKSPQPDKQLHVTIKIISAQFLPKPNRAEDGEVVDPYVSVKVYGHPLDGQKRKTKFISNNGKKNNHS
;
A
#
# COMPACT_ATOMS: atom_id res chain seq x y z
N MET A 1 9.63 5.55 3.69
CA MET A 1 9.41 6.92 3.19
C MET A 1 8.04 7.12 2.55
N TYR A 2 7.53 6.16 1.76
CA TYR A 2 6.26 6.28 1.03
C TYR A 2 4.98 6.60 1.83
N ILE A 3 4.85 6.15 3.08
CA ILE A 3 3.62 6.38 3.86
C ILE A 3 3.43 7.85 4.23
N ASN A 4 4.52 8.55 4.59
CA ASN A 4 4.46 9.98 4.90
C ASN A 4 4.17 10.78 3.64
N GLU A 5 4.83 10.46 2.52
CA GLU A 5 4.56 11.10 1.23
C GLU A 5 3.10 10.93 0.81
N ALA A 6 2.54 9.72 0.93
CA ALA A 6 1.13 9.46 0.63
C ALA A 6 0.18 10.21 1.56
N LYS A 7 0.50 10.30 2.87
CA LYS A 7 -0.29 11.07 3.83
C LYS A 7 -0.30 12.57 3.47
N PHE A 8 0.86 13.15 3.21
CA PHE A 8 1.01 14.57 2.90
C PHE A 8 0.74 14.91 1.43
N ALA A 9 0.41 13.92 0.58
CA ALA A 9 -0.18 14.17 -0.73
C ALA A 9 -1.60 14.75 -0.63
N GLN A 10 -2.27 14.53 0.50
CA GLN A 10 -3.57 15.12 0.80
C GLN A 10 -3.48 16.64 0.93
N ASN A 11 -4.62 17.31 0.86
CA ASN A 11 -4.74 18.77 1.01
C ASN A 11 -3.79 19.55 0.07
N GLY A 12 -3.66 19.08 -1.18
CA GLY A 12 -2.87 19.76 -2.20
C GLY A 12 -1.36 19.80 -1.94
N ARG A 13 -0.80 18.86 -1.17
CA ARG A 13 0.64 18.80 -0.85
C ARG A 13 1.19 20.00 -0.09
N CYS A 14 0.34 20.76 0.61
CA CYS A 14 0.78 21.97 1.32
C CYS A 14 1.59 21.69 2.61
N GLY A 15 1.81 20.43 2.96
CA GLY A 15 2.51 20.02 4.19
C GLY A 15 1.60 19.93 5.43
N TYR A 16 0.34 20.35 5.33
CA TYR A 16 -0.62 20.32 6.44
C TYR A 16 -1.86 19.48 6.09
N VAL A 17 -2.19 18.53 6.95
CA VAL A 17 -3.39 17.68 6.81
C VAL A 17 -4.18 17.78 8.12
N LEU A 18 -5.45 18.19 8.02
CA LEU A 18 -6.32 18.29 9.18
C LEU A 18 -6.52 16.91 9.81
N LYS A 19 -6.41 16.84 11.15
CA LYS A 19 -6.65 15.59 11.89
C LYS A 19 -8.13 15.17 11.76
N PRO A 20 -8.45 13.87 11.87
CA PRO A 20 -9.83 13.42 12.02
C PRO A 20 -10.54 14.09 13.20
N LYS A 21 -11.85 14.35 13.07
CA LYS A 21 -12.68 15.05 14.09
C LYS A 21 -12.53 14.47 15.50
N TYR A 22 -12.50 13.15 15.64
CA TYR A 22 -12.34 12.49 16.95
C TYR A 22 -10.98 12.73 17.62
N LEU A 23 -9.98 13.27 16.91
CA LEU A 23 -8.69 13.72 17.46
C LEU A 23 -8.63 15.25 17.67
N ILE A 24 -9.75 15.95 17.45
CA ILE A 24 -9.92 17.39 17.60
C ILE A 24 -10.98 17.69 18.67
N ASP A 25 -12.13 17.01 18.63
CA ASP A 25 -13.35 17.37 19.35
C ASP A 25 -13.38 16.89 20.83
N ASN A 26 -12.22 16.76 21.50
CA ASN A 26 -12.10 16.23 22.88
C ASN A 26 -12.83 14.89 23.13
N VAL A 27 -13.06 14.11 22.08
CA VAL A 27 -13.63 12.77 22.18
C VAL A 27 -12.56 11.82 22.72
N PRO A 28 -12.84 11.01 23.77
CA PRO A 28 -11.89 10.02 24.25
C PRO A 28 -11.54 9.02 23.13
N TYR A 29 -10.26 9.00 22.75
CA TYR A 29 -9.70 8.04 21.81
C TYR A 29 -8.48 7.37 22.42
N ASP A 30 -8.48 6.04 22.42
CA ASP A 30 -7.38 5.23 22.89
C ASP A 30 -6.99 4.22 21.79
N PRO A 31 -5.83 4.38 21.14
CA PRO A 31 -5.39 3.50 20.06
C PRO A 31 -5.05 2.07 20.52
N SER A 32 -5.05 1.79 21.83
CA SER A 32 -4.89 0.44 22.36
C SER A 32 -6.23 -0.32 22.49
N LYS A 33 -7.36 0.40 22.42
CA LYS A 33 -8.70 -0.19 22.53
C LYS A 33 -9.26 -0.55 21.16
N SER A 34 -10.17 -1.52 21.13
CA SER A 34 -10.86 -1.87 19.88
C SER A 34 -11.65 -0.68 19.33
N PRO A 35 -11.60 -0.41 18.02
CA PRO A 35 -12.49 0.55 17.37
C PRO A 35 -13.96 0.19 17.60
N GLN A 36 -14.81 1.19 17.48
CA GLN A 36 -16.26 0.98 17.58
C GLN A 36 -16.74 0.13 16.37
N PRO A 37 -17.52 -0.94 16.59
CA PRO A 37 -17.92 -1.86 15.52
C PRO A 37 -18.67 -1.22 14.35
N ASP A 38 -19.42 -0.15 14.62
CA ASP A 38 -20.17 0.63 13.63
C ASP A 38 -19.27 1.35 12.60
N LYS A 39 -17.97 1.49 12.91
CA LYS A 39 -16.98 2.12 12.03
C LYS A 39 -16.17 1.12 11.22
N GLN A 40 -16.46 -0.17 11.33
CA GLN A 40 -15.77 -1.20 10.57
C GLN A 40 -16.23 -1.20 9.11
N LEU A 41 -15.26 -1.22 8.18
CA LEU A 41 -15.51 -1.33 6.75
C LEU A 41 -14.94 -2.65 6.21
N HIS A 42 -15.72 -3.35 5.39
CA HIS A 42 -15.23 -4.52 4.64
C HIS A 42 -14.68 -4.06 3.30
N VAL A 43 -13.40 -4.35 3.03
CA VAL A 43 -12.71 -3.98 1.79
C VAL A 43 -12.14 -5.22 1.11
N THR A 44 -12.55 -5.47 -0.13
CA THR A 44 -12.03 -6.56 -0.96
C THR A 44 -11.11 -6.00 -2.04
N ILE A 45 -9.85 -6.47 -2.06
CA ILE A 45 -8.86 -6.05 -3.06
C ILE A 45 -8.55 -7.23 -3.97
N LYS A 46 -8.91 -7.13 -5.26
CA LYS A 46 -8.59 -8.13 -6.28
C LYS A 46 -7.42 -7.65 -7.14
N ILE A 47 -6.30 -8.36 -7.07
CA ILE A 47 -5.17 -8.12 -7.99
C ILE A 47 -5.48 -8.87 -9.29
N ILE A 48 -5.63 -8.13 -10.38
CA ILE A 48 -6.01 -8.68 -11.69
C ILE A 48 -4.78 -8.90 -12.55
N SER A 49 -3.98 -7.84 -12.76
CA SER A 49 -2.78 -7.87 -13.60
C SER A 49 -1.82 -6.74 -13.23
N ALA A 50 -0.62 -6.81 -13.79
CA ALA A 50 0.36 -5.72 -13.79
C ALA A 50 0.85 -5.53 -15.23
N GLN A 51 1.24 -4.31 -15.57
CA GLN A 51 1.73 -3.96 -16.91
C GLN A 51 3.01 -3.15 -16.80
N PHE A 52 3.92 -3.34 -17.77
CA PHE A 52 5.18 -2.58 -17.87
C PHE A 52 5.99 -2.50 -16.56
N LEU A 53 6.05 -3.60 -15.81
CA LEU A 53 6.83 -3.64 -14.57
C LEU A 53 8.30 -3.33 -14.86
N PRO A 54 8.88 -2.31 -14.19
CA PRO A 54 10.28 -1.96 -14.39
C PRO A 54 11.16 -3.13 -13.92
N LYS A 55 12.24 -3.40 -14.66
CA LYS A 55 13.24 -4.36 -14.21
C LYS A 55 13.92 -3.82 -12.94
N PRO A 56 14.14 -4.65 -11.91
CA PRO A 56 14.91 -4.27 -10.75
C PRO A 56 16.37 -4.03 -11.15
N ASN A 57 17.02 -3.06 -10.50
CA ASN A 57 18.39 -2.59 -10.83
C ASN A 57 19.49 -3.67 -10.75
N ARG A 58 19.20 -4.86 -10.24
CA ARG A 58 20.14 -5.98 -10.10
C ARG A 58 19.84 -7.15 -11.04
N ALA A 59 18.87 -6.99 -11.94
CA ALA A 59 18.56 -8.03 -12.91
C ALA A 59 19.67 -8.12 -13.96
N GLU A 60 20.11 -9.33 -14.27
CA GLU A 60 21.08 -9.56 -15.34
C GLU A 60 20.45 -9.31 -16.72
N ASP A 61 21.30 -9.04 -17.72
CA ASP A 61 20.84 -8.93 -19.09
C ASP A 61 20.26 -10.27 -19.58
N GLY A 62 19.05 -10.19 -20.15
CA GLY A 62 18.28 -11.37 -20.52
C GLY A 62 17.43 -11.99 -19.40
N GLU A 63 17.65 -11.63 -18.12
CA GLU A 63 16.84 -12.11 -17.00
C GLU A 63 15.40 -11.58 -17.11
N VAL A 64 14.43 -12.45 -16.86
CA VAL A 64 13.01 -12.10 -16.78
C VAL A 64 12.56 -12.29 -15.34
N VAL A 65 11.91 -11.27 -14.79
CA VAL A 65 11.50 -11.27 -13.38
C VAL A 65 10.32 -12.19 -13.10
N ASP A 66 10.27 -12.67 -11.85
CA ASP A 66 9.15 -13.40 -11.26
C ASP A 66 8.32 -12.49 -10.34
N PRO A 67 7.45 -11.61 -10.87
CA PRO A 67 6.77 -10.61 -10.08
C PRO A 67 5.70 -11.22 -9.16
N TYR A 68 5.51 -10.57 -8.01
CA TYR A 68 4.37 -10.75 -7.13
C TYR A 68 3.92 -9.39 -6.59
N VAL A 69 2.68 -9.32 -6.09
CA VAL A 69 2.13 -8.11 -5.46
C VAL A 69 1.96 -8.35 -3.97
N SER A 70 2.41 -7.39 -3.14
CA SER A 70 2.11 -7.37 -1.71
C SER A 70 1.19 -6.21 -1.37
N VAL A 71 0.10 -6.50 -0.67
CA VAL A 71 -0.85 -5.51 -0.15
C VAL A 71 -0.68 -5.41 1.35
N LYS A 72 -0.57 -4.19 1.87
CA LYS A 72 -0.45 -3.90 3.31
C LYS A 72 -1.45 -2.81 3.70
N VAL A 73 -2.12 -3.00 4.83
CA VAL A 73 -3.02 -2.02 5.44
C VAL A 73 -2.30 -1.35 6.61
N TYR A 74 -2.36 -0.02 6.67
CA TYR A 74 -1.78 0.81 7.72
C TYR A 74 -2.87 1.70 8.31
N GLY A 75 -3.01 1.70 9.63
CA GLY A 75 -4.09 2.38 10.33
C GLY A 75 -4.00 2.17 11.84
N HIS A 76 -5.15 1.93 12.48
CA HIS A 76 -5.21 1.48 13.86
C HIS A 76 -4.37 0.21 14.06
N PRO A 77 -3.79 -0.06 15.25
CA PRO A 77 -2.99 -1.27 15.46
C PRO A 77 -3.71 -2.58 15.08
N LEU A 78 -5.04 -2.63 15.25
CA LEU A 78 -5.87 -3.78 14.86
C LEU A 78 -6.19 -3.86 13.35
N ASP A 79 -5.94 -2.81 12.57
CA ASP A 79 -6.16 -2.81 11.11
C ASP A 79 -5.01 -3.49 10.35
N GLY A 80 -3.88 -3.73 11.03
CA GLY A 80 -2.63 -4.20 10.43
C GLY A 80 -2.79 -5.54 9.73
N GLN A 81 -2.83 -5.52 8.39
CA GLN A 81 -2.90 -6.72 7.56
C GLN A 81 -1.87 -6.67 6.45
N LYS A 82 -1.26 -7.83 6.16
CA LYS A 82 -0.37 -8.02 5.01
C LYS A 82 -0.75 -9.29 4.26
N ARG A 83 -0.87 -9.16 2.94
CA ARG A 83 -1.12 -10.27 2.00
C ARG A 83 -0.16 -10.17 0.82
N LYS A 84 0.08 -11.29 0.17
CA LYS A 84 0.89 -11.38 -1.06
C LYS A 84 0.23 -12.34 -2.04
N THR A 85 0.33 -12.03 -3.33
CA THR A 85 -0.02 -13.00 -4.38
C THR A 85 1.05 -14.08 -4.47
N LYS A 86 0.76 -15.17 -5.17
CA LYS A 86 1.82 -16.02 -5.72
C LYS A 86 2.64 -15.20 -6.73
N PHE A 87 3.89 -15.60 -6.95
CA PHE A 87 4.66 -15.05 -8.05
C PHE A 87 4.21 -15.67 -9.38
N ILE A 88 4.39 -14.95 -10.47
CA ILE A 88 4.22 -15.48 -11.83
C ILE A 88 5.61 -15.61 -12.45
N SER A 89 5.98 -16.80 -12.88
CA SER A 89 7.32 -17.04 -13.42
C SER A 89 7.53 -16.37 -14.78
N ASN A 90 8.70 -15.76 -14.99
CA ASN A 90 9.16 -15.16 -16.24
C ASN A 90 8.14 -14.19 -16.87
N ASN A 91 7.48 -13.37 -16.04
CA ASN A 91 6.39 -12.49 -16.47
C ASN A 91 6.76 -11.00 -16.38
N GLY A 92 7.94 -10.67 -16.88
CA GLY A 92 8.46 -9.31 -16.99
C GLY A 92 8.92 -8.97 -18.41
N LYS A 93 9.24 -7.70 -18.67
CA LYS A 93 9.77 -7.28 -19.98
C LYS A 93 11.19 -7.83 -20.17
N LYS A 94 11.48 -8.45 -21.31
CA LYS A 94 12.83 -8.86 -21.73
C LYS A 94 13.58 -7.67 -22.34
N ASN A 95 14.89 -7.57 -22.14
CA ASN A 95 15.71 -6.59 -22.88
C ASN A 95 15.91 -7.16 -24.29
N ASN A 96 15.32 -6.51 -25.30
CA ASN A 96 15.68 -6.78 -26.70
C ASN A 96 16.70 -5.71 -27.09
N HIS A 97 17.95 -6.10 -27.33
CA HIS A 97 18.89 -5.24 -28.06
C HIS A 97 18.42 -5.19 -29.52
N SER A 98 18.09 -3.98 -29.99
CA SER A 98 18.08 -3.63 -31.42
C SER A 98 19.41 -2.96 -31.73
#